data_AF-A0A953TLX2-F1
#
_entry.id   AF-A0A953TLX2-F1
#
_cell.length_a   1.000
_cell.length_b   1.000
_cell.length_c   1.000
_cell.angle_alpha   90.00
_cell.angle_beta   90.00
_cell.angle_gamma   90.00
#
_symmetry.space_group_name_H-M   'P 1'
#
loop_
_entity.id
_entity.type
_entity.pdbx_description
1 polymer ?
#
loop_
_entity_poly.entity_id
_entity_poly.type
_entity_poly.pdbx_seq_one_letter_code
_entity_poly.pdbx_strand_id
1 'polypeptide(L)'
;MSLPETIPVRFTEEEAGYLSVRPVLRQTFRLAELADMIVRVSGKNSERLGQILRAGSVAYNGFRYWWEGFPTAPGELQKLLAAYPDDDPSRNFRFDDAAGVILESGGGAARQAIEIPRAQASARRLFRRRSPWQCLAESARELPPAYERYSYAHQADLFHRALSFEEGSRLLAALFAAAPRSLRALLRNASPPCALRFLCPRRPGTKTAA
;
A
#
# COMPACT_ATOMS: atom_id res chain seq x y z
N MET A 1 15.16 -7.42 29.43
CA MET A 1 13.77 -7.16 29.89
C MET A 1 12.86 -7.63 28.79
N SER A 2 11.76 -8.31 29.12
CA SER A 2 10.78 -8.76 28.14
C SER A 2 9.97 -7.59 27.60
N LEU A 3 9.56 -7.66 26.34
CA LEU A 3 8.68 -6.67 25.73
C LEU A 3 7.33 -6.58 26.45
N PRO A 4 6.72 -5.38 26.53
CA PRO A 4 5.40 -5.21 27.12
C PRO A 4 4.34 -5.91 26.27
N GLU A 5 3.46 -6.70 26.89
CA GLU A 5 2.37 -7.38 26.18
C GLU A 5 1.28 -6.41 25.73
N THR A 6 1.00 -5.40 26.56
CA THR A 6 -0.03 -4.37 26.33
C THR A 6 0.55 -2.98 26.51
N ILE A 7 0.23 -2.09 25.58
CA ILE A 7 0.81 -0.76 25.47
C ILE A 7 -0.34 0.25 25.41
N PRO A 8 -0.48 1.14 26.42
CA PRO A 8 -1.42 2.25 26.34
C PRO A 8 -0.97 3.24 25.26
N VAL A 9 -1.81 3.42 24.24
CA VAL A 9 -1.57 4.30 23.11
C VAL A 9 -2.58 5.46 23.15
N ARG A 10 -2.09 6.66 22.89
CA ARG A 10 -2.89 7.87 22.68
C ARG A 10 -2.83 8.25 21.22
N PHE A 11 -3.89 8.79 20.65
CA PHE A 11 -3.84 9.27 19.26
C PHE A 11 -4.79 10.43 18.98
N THR A 12 -4.47 11.19 17.94
CA THR A 12 -5.28 12.30 17.41
C THR A 12 -5.05 12.42 15.92
N GLU A 13 -6.00 13.04 15.22
CA GLU A 13 -5.89 13.34 13.79
C GLU A 13 -4.75 14.34 13.52
N GLU A 14 -4.02 14.14 12.42
CA GLU A 14 -2.88 14.95 11.97
C GLU A 14 -3.34 15.88 10.83
N GLU A 15 -3.63 17.15 11.17
CA GLU A 15 -3.92 18.23 10.20
C GLU A 15 -2.78 19.27 10.16
N ALA A 16 -2.55 19.83 8.97
CA ALA A 16 -1.62 20.95 8.74
C ALA A 16 -2.33 22.32 8.84
N GLY A 17 -3.17 22.53 9.86
CA GLY A 17 -4.05 23.71 10.01
C GLY A 17 -4.01 24.38 11.39
N TYR A 18 -4.37 25.66 11.43
CA TYR A 18 -4.32 26.56 12.59
C TYR A 18 -5.21 26.06 13.75
N LEU A 19 -4.60 25.80 14.92
CA LEU A 19 -5.20 25.58 16.25
C LEU A 19 -6.63 24.99 16.26
N SER A 20 -6.76 23.66 16.09
CA SER A 20 -7.96 22.92 16.48
C SER A 20 -7.65 22.01 17.68
N VAL A 21 -8.43 22.11 18.76
CA VAL A 21 -8.33 21.20 19.90
C VAL A 21 -9.13 19.94 19.57
N ARG A 22 -8.44 18.90 19.09
CA ARG A 22 -9.05 17.61 18.78
C ARG A 22 -9.07 16.70 20.01
N PRO A 23 -10.07 15.82 20.14
CA PRO A 23 -10.13 14.88 21.26
C PRO A 23 -8.95 13.89 21.15
N VAL A 24 -8.13 13.83 22.20
CA VAL A 24 -7.11 12.79 22.32
C VAL A 24 -7.78 11.50 22.75
N LEU A 25 -7.76 10.51 21.87
CA LEU A 25 -8.30 9.18 22.14
C LEU A 25 -7.25 8.32 22.82
N ARG A 26 -7.71 7.33 23.61
CA ARG A 26 -6.85 6.36 24.31
C ARG A 26 -7.32 4.95 23.97
N GLN A 27 -6.37 4.08 23.64
CA GLN A 27 -6.61 2.67 23.36
C GLN A 27 -5.42 1.85 23.82
N THR A 28 -5.67 0.63 24.29
CA THR A 28 -4.59 -0.31 24.59
C THR A 28 -4.31 -1.18 23.37
N PHE A 29 -3.07 -1.22 22.93
CA PHE A 29 -2.60 -2.06 21.82
C PHE A 29 -1.82 -3.25 22.39
N ARG A 30 -1.92 -4.41 21.75
CA ARG A 30 -0.93 -5.47 21.89
C ARG A 30 0.34 -5.08 21.14
N LEU A 31 1.48 -5.62 21.56
CA LEU A 31 2.74 -5.36 20.86
C LEU A 31 2.67 -5.69 19.36
N ALA A 32 2.03 -6.81 19.01
CA ALA A 32 1.87 -7.22 17.61
C ALA A 32 1.06 -6.21 16.78
N GLU A 33 0.05 -5.57 17.38
CA GLU A 33 -0.79 -4.57 16.70
C GLU A 33 -0.01 -3.27 16.47
N LEU A 34 0.74 -2.82 17.49
CA LEU A 34 1.61 -1.66 17.34
C LEU A 34 2.72 -1.91 16.32
N ALA A 35 3.31 -3.11 16.34
CA ALA A 35 4.33 -3.49 15.38
C ALA A 35 3.78 -3.57 13.95
N ASP A 36 2.56 -4.08 13.74
CA ASP A 36 1.93 -4.12 12.40
C ASP A 36 1.77 -2.71 11.85
N MET A 37 1.26 -1.79 12.67
CA MET A 37 1.15 -0.38 12.32
C MET A 37 2.50 0.23 11.95
N ILE A 38 3.55 0.00 12.75
CA ILE A 38 4.88 0.56 12.48
C ILE A 38 5.48 -0.06 11.20
N VAL A 39 5.37 -1.37 11.00
CA VAL A 39 5.89 -2.08 9.83
C VAL A 39 5.21 -1.61 8.54
N ARG A 40 3.93 -1.26 8.57
CA ARG A 40 3.25 -0.64 7.42
C ARG A 40 3.85 0.70 7.01
N VAL A 41 4.40 1.46 7.96
CA VAL A 41 5.02 2.77 7.72
C VAL A 41 6.49 2.63 7.35
N SER A 42 7.25 1.81 8.06
CA SER A 42 8.72 1.72 7.91
C SER A 42 9.21 0.56 7.05
N GLY A 43 8.33 -0.36 6.67
CA GLY A 43 8.70 -1.68 6.18
C GLY A 43 9.28 -2.59 7.27
N LYS A 44 9.65 -3.82 6.89
CA LYS A 44 10.32 -4.81 7.75
C LYS A 44 11.79 -4.44 7.95
N ASN A 45 12.03 -3.50 8.86
CA ASN A 45 13.36 -3.05 9.26
C ASN A 45 13.46 -3.06 10.79
N SER A 46 14.28 -3.97 11.34
CA SER A 46 14.43 -4.15 12.79
C SER A 46 14.98 -2.90 13.49
N GLU A 47 15.95 -2.23 12.88
CA GLU A 47 16.55 -1.03 13.47
C GLU A 47 15.53 0.09 13.54
N ARG A 48 14.81 0.33 12.43
CA ARG A 48 13.80 1.39 12.36
C ARG A 48 12.63 1.12 13.29
N LEU A 49 12.18 -0.13 13.38
CA LEU A 49 11.15 -0.55 14.34
C LEU A 49 11.60 -0.26 15.78
N GLY A 50 12.81 -0.65 16.15
CA GLY A 50 13.36 -0.38 17.49
C GLY A 50 13.50 1.10 17.80
N GLN A 51 13.92 1.91 16.83
CA GLN A 51 13.98 3.37 16.96
C GLN A 51 12.60 3.97 17.22
N ILE A 52 11.57 3.56 16.47
CA ILE A 52 10.20 4.06 16.61
C ILE A 52 9.60 3.63 17.95
N LEU A 53 9.75 2.35 18.34
CA LEU A 53 9.26 1.84 19.62
C LEU A 53 9.88 2.58 20.81
N ARG A 54 11.17 2.91 20.73
CA ARG A 54 11.86 3.72 21.74
C ARG A 54 11.42 5.19 21.73
N ALA A 55 11.19 5.76 20.55
CA ALA A 55 10.76 7.16 20.43
C ALA A 55 9.32 7.38 20.92
N GLY A 56 8.47 6.35 20.88
CA GLY A 56 7.14 6.45 21.47
C GLY A 56 6.10 7.15 20.59
N SER A 57 6.33 7.28 19.28
CA SER A 57 5.38 7.94 18.38
C SER A 57 5.51 7.50 16.92
N VAL A 58 4.37 7.39 16.21
CA VAL A 58 4.31 7.16 14.77
C VAL A 58 3.10 7.89 14.17
N ALA A 59 3.24 8.39 12.95
CA ALA A 59 2.12 8.88 12.15
C ALA A 59 1.64 7.79 11.19
N TYR A 60 0.33 7.53 11.17
CA TYR A 60 -0.29 6.48 10.37
C TYR A 60 -1.75 6.82 10.03
N ASN A 61 -2.13 6.68 8.75
CA ASN A 61 -3.48 6.94 8.23
C ASN A 61 -4.08 8.31 8.62
N GLY A 62 -3.26 9.36 8.66
CA GLY A 62 -3.72 10.71 9.03
C GLY A 62 -3.93 10.89 10.54
N PHE A 63 -3.43 9.96 11.36
CA PHE A 63 -3.40 10.09 12.82
C PHE A 63 -1.97 10.03 13.31
N ARG A 64 -1.70 10.76 14.39
CA ARG A 64 -0.47 10.61 15.16
C ARG A 64 -0.76 9.83 16.42
N TYR A 65 0.07 8.82 16.67
CA TYR A 65 0.00 7.91 17.81
C TYR A 65 1.17 8.19 18.77
N TRP A 66 0.95 8.00 20.07
CA TRP A 66 1.94 8.16 21.12
C TRP A 66 1.82 7.08 22.19
N TRP A 67 2.94 6.63 22.71
CA TRP A 67 3.05 5.70 23.83
C TRP A 67 4.30 6.01 24.66
N GLU A 68 4.42 5.38 25.82
CA GLU A 68 5.66 5.41 26.60
C GLU A 68 6.70 4.54 25.89
N GLY A 69 7.78 5.16 25.40
CA GLY A 69 8.83 4.45 24.70
C GLY A 69 9.56 3.46 25.59
N PHE A 70 9.90 2.29 25.05
CA PHE A 70 10.59 1.24 25.80
C PHE A 70 11.77 0.66 25.00
N PRO A 71 12.84 0.20 25.68
CA PRO A 71 13.95 -0.45 25.03
C PRO A 71 13.55 -1.84 24.52
N THR A 72 14.06 -2.23 23.36
CA THR A 72 13.81 -3.52 22.73
C THR A 72 15.12 -4.21 22.41
N ALA A 73 15.27 -5.49 22.77
CA ALA A 73 16.46 -6.24 22.39
C ALA A 73 16.42 -6.60 20.90
N PRO A 74 17.55 -6.55 20.16
CA PRO A 74 17.58 -6.86 18.73
C PRO A 74 16.99 -8.24 18.38
N GLY A 75 17.26 -9.26 19.20
CA GLY A 75 16.75 -10.62 18.99
C GLY A 75 15.24 -10.75 19.16
N GLU A 76 14.62 -9.93 20.01
CA GLU A 76 13.16 -9.94 20.17
C GLU A 76 12.46 -9.28 18.98
N LEU A 77 13.03 -8.19 18.46
CA LEU A 77 12.52 -7.54 17.24
C LEU A 77 12.62 -8.46 16.02
N GLN A 78 13.70 -9.23 15.90
CA GLN A 78 13.82 -10.22 14.82
C GLN A 78 12.74 -11.30 14.92
N LYS A 79 12.46 -11.82 16.12
CA LYS A 79 11.36 -12.79 16.33
C LYS A 79 10.00 -12.19 15.96
N LEU A 80 9.76 -10.94 16.34
CA LEU A 80 8.53 -10.23 15.98
C LEU A 80 8.39 -10.04 14.47
N LEU A 81 9.48 -9.65 13.80
CA LEU A 81 9.50 -9.45 12.35
C LEU A 81 9.46 -10.75 11.54
N ALA A 82 9.84 -11.89 12.12
CA ALA A 82 9.79 -13.19 11.44
C ALA A 82 8.36 -13.60 11.02
N ALA A 83 7.33 -13.08 11.70
CA ALA A 83 5.94 -13.30 11.32
C ALA A 83 5.50 -12.54 10.04
N TYR A 84 6.29 -11.57 9.60
CA TYR A 84 5.96 -10.73 8.45
C TYR A 84 6.54 -11.31 7.16
N PRO A 85 5.77 -11.26 6.06
CA PRO A 85 6.15 -11.84 4.78
C PRO A 85 7.44 -11.23 4.22
N ASP A 86 8.38 -12.06 3.80
CA ASP A 86 9.56 -11.63 3.04
C ASP A 86 9.27 -11.50 1.55
N ASP A 87 10.20 -10.85 0.84
CA ASP A 87 10.21 -10.81 -0.62
C ASP A 87 10.30 -12.21 -1.21
N ASP A 88 9.51 -12.46 -2.26
CA ASP A 88 9.52 -13.74 -2.98
C ASP A 88 9.54 -13.50 -4.50
N PRO A 89 10.74 -13.30 -5.08
CA PRO A 89 10.92 -13.06 -6.52
C PRO A 89 10.47 -14.23 -7.41
N SER A 90 10.20 -15.41 -6.84
CA SER A 90 9.74 -16.58 -7.59
C SER A 90 8.23 -16.53 -7.89
N ARG A 91 7.48 -15.60 -7.28
CA ARG A 91 6.04 -15.46 -7.48
C ARG A 91 5.75 -15.00 -8.91
N ASN A 92 4.87 -15.73 -9.56
CA ASN A 92 4.35 -15.35 -10.87
C ASN A 92 3.20 -14.35 -10.74
N PHE A 93 3.16 -13.38 -11.66
CA PHE A 93 2.06 -12.43 -11.75
C PHE A 93 0.76 -13.14 -12.16
N ARG A 94 -0.31 -12.90 -11.39
CA ARG A 94 -1.67 -13.40 -11.67
C ARG A 94 -2.64 -12.24 -11.63
N PHE A 95 -3.05 -11.76 -12.80
CA PHE A 95 -3.92 -10.58 -12.91
C PHE A 95 -5.24 -10.73 -12.13
N ASP A 96 -5.79 -11.95 -12.05
CA ASP A 96 -7.02 -12.22 -11.31
C ASP A 96 -6.87 -12.11 -9.79
N ASP A 97 -5.65 -12.15 -9.26
CA ASP A 97 -5.38 -11.94 -7.83
C ASP A 97 -5.02 -10.47 -7.52
N ALA A 98 -4.88 -9.62 -8.54
CA ALA A 98 -4.63 -8.20 -8.32
C ALA A 98 -5.87 -7.51 -7.72
N ALA A 99 -5.66 -6.79 -6.62
CA ALA A 99 -6.66 -6.00 -5.91
C ALA A 99 -6.74 -4.53 -6.37
N GLY A 100 -5.73 -4.07 -7.10
CA GLY A 100 -5.67 -2.73 -7.65
C GLY A 100 -4.40 -2.51 -8.49
N VAL A 101 -4.27 -1.30 -9.02
CA VAL A 101 -3.08 -0.85 -9.75
C VAL A 101 -2.71 0.56 -9.32
N ILE A 102 -1.43 0.87 -9.29
CA ILE A 102 -0.90 2.22 -9.17
C ILE A 102 -0.36 2.63 -10.53
N LEU A 103 -0.88 3.72 -11.07
CA LEU A 103 -0.37 4.37 -12.27
C LEU A 103 0.71 5.37 -11.85
N GLU A 104 1.93 5.18 -12.31
CA GLU A 104 3.03 6.09 -12.02
C GLU A 104 3.31 6.97 -13.23
N SER A 105 3.39 8.27 -13.01
CA SER A 105 3.68 9.25 -14.06
C SER A 105 4.76 10.23 -13.60
N GLY A 106 5.49 10.79 -14.57
CA GLY A 106 6.56 11.76 -14.31
C GLY A 106 7.89 11.12 -13.88
N GLY A 107 8.89 11.96 -13.64
CA GLY A 107 10.23 11.57 -13.16
C GLY A 107 10.78 12.60 -12.17
N GLY A 108 11.61 12.15 -11.23
CA GLY A 108 12.20 13.02 -10.21
C GLY A 108 11.16 13.67 -9.28
N ALA A 109 11.27 14.98 -9.08
CA ALA A 109 10.47 15.74 -8.12
C ALA A 109 8.96 15.85 -8.44
N ALA A 110 8.53 15.48 -9.66
CA ALA A 110 7.14 15.55 -10.12
C ALA A 110 6.49 14.17 -10.28
N ARG A 111 6.97 13.15 -9.56
CA ARG A 111 6.36 11.81 -9.58
C ARG A 111 4.93 11.88 -9.05
N GLN A 112 3.97 11.54 -9.89
CA GLN A 112 2.58 11.36 -9.52
C GLN A 112 2.25 9.88 -9.50
N ALA A 113 1.52 9.46 -8.46
CA ALA A 113 1.01 8.11 -8.33
C ALA A 113 -0.51 8.18 -8.16
N ILE A 114 -1.25 7.46 -9.01
CA ILE A 114 -2.69 7.34 -8.93
C ILE A 114 -3.02 5.88 -8.63
N GLU A 115 -3.47 5.62 -7.40
CA GLU A 115 -3.98 4.31 -7.03
C GLU A 115 -5.43 4.13 -7.48
N ILE A 116 -5.68 3.02 -8.18
CA ILE A 116 -7.01 2.66 -8.68
C ILE A 116 -7.35 1.26 -8.15
N PRO A 117 -8.24 1.16 -7.16
CA PRO A 117 -8.73 -0.13 -6.68
C PRO A 117 -9.46 -0.91 -7.78
N ARG A 118 -9.34 -2.24 -7.77
CA ARG A 118 -10.03 -3.11 -8.74
C ARG A 118 -11.53 -2.89 -8.73
N ALA A 119 -12.15 -2.71 -7.56
CA ALA A 119 -13.59 -2.45 -7.45
C ALA A 119 -14.01 -1.22 -8.27
N GLN A 120 -13.21 -0.14 -8.22
CA GLN A 120 -13.45 1.08 -8.97
C GLN A 120 -13.19 0.90 -10.47
N ALA A 121 -12.09 0.23 -10.84
CA ALA A 121 -11.72 -0.04 -12.23
C ALA A 121 -12.64 -1.06 -12.92
N SER A 122 -13.27 -1.95 -12.16
CA SER A 122 -14.18 -2.98 -12.68
C SER A 122 -15.57 -2.43 -12.94
N ALA A 123 -15.93 -1.29 -12.35
CA ALA A 123 -17.21 -0.64 -12.57
C ALA A 123 -17.38 -0.29 -14.06
N ARG A 124 -18.39 -0.89 -14.68
CA ARG A 124 -18.73 -0.65 -16.08
C ARG A 124 -19.74 0.47 -16.18
N ARG A 125 -19.57 1.31 -17.20
CA ARG A 125 -20.65 2.18 -17.64
C ARG A 125 -21.66 1.34 -18.44
N LEU A 126 -22.95 1.56 -18.18
CA LEU A 126 -24.04 1.04 -19.01
C LEU A 126 -23.70 1.33 -20.50
N PHE A 127 -23.84 0.31 -21.35
CA PHE A 127 -23.54 0.33 -22.80
C PHE A 127 -22.07 0.34 -23.24
N ARG A 128 -21.08 0.28 -22.33
CA ARG A 128 -19.66 0.12 -22.74
C ARG A 128 -19.27 -1.35 -22.83
N ARG A 129 -18.62 -1.72 -23.95
CA ARG A 129 -18.11 -3.07 -24.19
C ARG A 129 -17.04 -3.49 -23.18
N ARG A 130 -16.25 -2.54 -22.66
CA ARG A 130 -15.10 -2.81 -21.79
C ARG A 130 -15.05 -1.96 -20.53
N SER A 131 -14.52 -2.50 -19.43
CA SER A 131 -14.17 -1.77 -18.22
C SER A 131 -12.70 -1.30 -18.24
N PRO A 132 -12.34 -0.29 -17.44
CA PRO A 132 -10.94 0.08 -17.21
C PRO A 132 -10.08 -1.10 -16.77
N TRP A 133 -10.62 -1.98 -15.91
CA TRP A 133 -9.92 -3.20 -15.47
C TRP A 133 -9.59 -4.14 -16.63
N GLN A 134 -10.47 -4.25 -17.63
CA GLN A 134 -10.18 -5.03 -18.84
C GLN A 134 -9.11 -4.37 -19.73
N CYS A 135 -8.99 -3.04 -19.73
CA CYS A 135 -7.86 -2.35 -20.39
C CYS A 135 -6.52 -2.67 -19.73
N LEU A 136 -6.49 -2.69 -18.39
CA LEU A 136 -5.30 -3.10 -17.63
C LEU A 136 -4.97 -4.57 -17.86
N ALA A 137 -5.98 -5.43 -17.95
CA ALA A 137 -5.80 -6.87 -18.21
C ALA A 137 -5.14 -7.13 -19.55
N GLU A 138 -5.58 -6.44 -20.61
CA GLU A 138 -5.00 -6.56 -21.94
C GLU A 138 -3.57 -6.06 -21.97
N SER A 139 -3.30 -4.89 -21.36
CA SER A 139 -1.94 -4.40 -21.18
C SER A 139 -1.09 -5.49 -20.52
N ALA A 140 -1.45 -5.96 -19.33
CA ALA A 140 -0.68 -6.96 -18.60
C ALA A 140 -0.50 -8.31 -19.33
N ARG A 141 -1.34 -8.64 -20.32
CA ARG A 141 -1.18 -9.83 -21.18
C ARG A 141 -0.14 -9.62 -22.29
N GLU A 142 -0.06 -8.42 -22.86
CA GLU A 142 0.93 -8.08 -23.90
C GLU A 142 2.36 -8.20 -23.36
N LEU A 143 2.57 -7.71 -22.14
CA LEU A 143 3.82 -7.88 -21.41
C LEU A 143 3.51 -8.06 -19.92
N PRO A 144 3.72 -9.29 -19.38
CA PRO A 144 3.51 -9.58 -17.98
C PRO A 144 4.38 -8.71 -17.06
N PRO A 145 3.79 -8.06 -16.04
CA PRO A 145 4.52 -7.42 -14.95
C PRO A 145 5.48 -8.38 -14.24
N ALA A 146 6.68 -7.88 -13.92
CA ALA A 146 7.68 -8.63 -13.15
C ALA A 146 7.53 -8.36 -11.65
N TYR A 147 7.91 -9.31 -10.80
CA TYR A 147 7.94 -9.10 -9.36
C TYR A 147 8.91 -7.96 -9.00
N GLU A 148 8.48 -7.05 -8.14
CA GLU A 148 9.32 -5.96 -7.62
C GLU A 148 9.69 -6.21 -6.15
N ARG A 149 8.68 -6.24 -5.27
CA ARG A 149 8.83 -6.40 -3.82
C ARG A 149 7.48 -6.61 -3.12
N TYR A 150 7.50 -6.98 -1.85
CA TYR A 150 6.36 -6.91 -0.96
C TYR A 150 6.23 -5.50 -0.37
N SER A 151 5.04 -4.90 -0.49
CA SER A 151 4.71 -3.65 0.17
C SER A 151 3.95 -3.90 1.45
N TYR A 152 4.56 -3.54 2.58
CA TYR A 152 3.89 -3.57 3.88
C TYR A 152 2.75 -2.55 3.97
N ALA A 153 2.91 -1.38 3.34
CA ALA A 153 1.88 -0.34 3.32
C ALA A 153 0.59 -0.83 2.64
N HIS A 154 0.72 -1.52 1.51
CA HIS A 154 -0.41 -2.08 0.76
C HIS A 154 -0.76 -3.53 1.14
N GLN A 155 0.04 -4.17 2.01
CA GLN A 155 -0.03 -5.59 2.34
C GLN A 155 -0.13 -6.52 1.12
N ALA A 156 0.68 -6.24 0.11
CA ALA A 156 0.59 -6.88 -1.19
C ALA A 156 1.95 -7.03 -1.84
N ASP A 157 2.11 -8.09 -2.63
CA ASP A 157 3.18 -8.19 -3.60
C ASP A 157 2.97 -7.14 -4.70
N LEU A 158 4.01 -6.39 -5.00
CA LEU A 158 4.05 -5.41 -6.08
C LEU A 158 4.64 -6.05 -7.32
N PHE A 159 3.90 -5.97 -8.41
CA PHE A 159 4.39 -6.36 -9.73
C PHE A 159 4.48 -5.15 -10.63
N HIS A 160 5.68 -4.89 -11.15
CA HIS A 160 6.02 -3.70 -11.90
C HIS A 160 6.05 -3.99 -13.40
N ARG A 161 5.53 -3.04 -14.17
CA ARG A 161 5.74 -2.96 -15.61
C ARG A 161 6.11 -1.53 -15.99
N ALA A 162 7.26 -1.36 -16.63
CA ALA A 162 7.61 -0.11 -17.29
C ALA A 162 6.78 0.06 -18.58
N LEU A 163 6.42 1.30 -18.88
CA LEU A 163 5.73 1.70 -20.11
C LEU A 163 6.56 2.74 -20.84
N SER A 164 6.66 2.62 -22.16
CA SER A 164 7.05 3.74 -23.00
C SER A 164 5.99 4.84 -22.94
N PHE A 165 6.37 6.07 -23.34
CA PHE A 165 5.43 7.18 -23.41
C PHE A 165 4.24 6.89 -24.33
N GLU A 166 4.47 6.19 -25.45
CA GLU A 166 3.41 5.82 -26.39
C GLU A 166 2.44 4.81 -25.79
N GLU A 167 2.94 3.75 -25.15
CA GLU A 167 2.11 2.76 -24.45
C GLU A 167 1.32 3.41 -23.31
N GLY A 168 1.97 4.26 -22.51
CA GLY A 168 1.33 5.02 -21.44
C GLY A 168 0.19 5.89 -21.96
N SER A 169 0.43 6.64 -23.04
CA SER A 169 -0.57 7.52 -23.65
C SER A 169 -1.77 6.74 -24.18
N ARG A 170 -1.51 5.62 -24.87
CA ARG A 170 -2.55 4.72 -25.39
C ARG A 170 -3.36 4.10 -24.26
N LEU A 171 -2.71 3.63 -23.20
CA LEU A 171 -3.36 3.06 -22.03
C LEU A 171 -4.22 4.08 -21.31
N LEU A 172 -3.71 5.29 -21.05
CA LEU A 172 -4.47 6.35 -20.38
C LEU A 172 -5.73 6.73 -21.18
N ALA A 173 -5.61 6.87 -22.51
CA ALA A 173 -6.77 7.13 -23.37
C ALA A 173 -7.81 6.01 -23.29
N ALA A 174 -7.38 4.74 -23.32
CA ALA A 174 -8.27 3.58 -23.19
C ALA A 174 -8.96 3.55 -21.80
N LEU A 175 -8.22 3.81 -20.73
CA LEU A 175 -8.76 3.90 -19.37
C LEU A 175 -9.80 5.01 -19.27
N PHE A 176 -9.50 6.21 -19.78
CA PHE A 176 -10.42 7.35 -19.75
C PHE A 176 -11.72 7.08 -20.51
N ALA A 177 -11.62 6.45 -21.69
CA ALA A 177 -12.77 6.09 -22.52
C ALA A 177 -13.69 5.05 -21.85
N ALA A 178 -13.10 4.09 -21.12
CA ALA A 178 -13.82 3.05 -20.40
C ALA A 178 -14.32 3.49 -19.01
N ALA A 179 -13.70 4.50 -18.41
CA ALA A 179 -13.92 4.88 -17.01
C ALA A 179 -15.34 5.38 -16.70
N PRO A 180 -15.90 5.04 -15.52
CA PRO A 180 -17.07 5.70 -14.96
C PRO A 180 -16.76 7.17 -14.58
N ARG A 181 -17.79 7.95 -14.21
CA ARG A 181 -17.65 9.39 -13.91
C ARG A 181 -16.61 9.66 -12.82
N SER A 182 -16.64 8.91 -11.72
CA SER A 182 -15.71 9.07 -10.59
C SER A 182 -14.26 8.84 -11.00
N LEU A 183 -13.99 7.74 -11.72
CA LEU A 183 -12.63 7.45 -12.20
C LEU A 183 -12.17 8.43 -13.28
N ARG A 184 -13.06 8.93 -14.16
CA ARG A 184 -12.68 10.00 -15.11
C ARG A 184 -12.30 11.30 -14.42
N ALA A 185 -12.95 11.64 -13.31
CA ALA A 185 -12.56 12.82 -12.54
C ALA A 185 -11.12 12.68 -12.02
N LEU A 186 -10.78 11.49 -11.50
CA LEU A 186 -9.42 11.16 -11.06
C LEU A 186 -8.40 11.20 -12.21
N LEU A 187 -8.76 10.67 -13.39
CA LEU A 187 -7.86 10.58 -14.55
C LEU A 187 -7.75 11.88 -15.37
N ARG A 188 -8.58 12.89 -15.13
CA ARG A 188 -8.71 14.06 -16.02
C ARG A 188 -7.41 14.83 -16.23
N ASN A 189 -6.61 14.95 -15.17
CA ASN A 189 -5.35 15.69 -15.17
C ASN A 189 -4.15 14.73 -15.06
N ALA A 190 -4.37 13.44 -15.27
CA ALA A 190 -3.30 12.46 -15.22
C ALA A 190 -2.39 12.61 -16.44
N SER A 191 -1.09 12.60 -16.20
CA SER A 191 -0.12 12.42 -17.28
C SER A 191 -0.09 10.96 -17.75
N PRO A 192 0.39 10.69 -18.97
CA PRO A 192 0.65 9.32 -19.41
C PRO A 192 1.53 8.58 -18.41
N PRO A 193 1.12 7.39 -17.94
CA PRO A 193 1.93 6.62 -17.00
C PRO A 193 3.20 6.11 -17.66
N CYS A 194 4.32 6.23 -16.96
CA CYS A 194 5.61 5.62 -17.30
C CYS A 194 5.77 4.23 -16.67
N ALA A 195 4.94 3.87 -15.68
CA ALA A 195 4.91 2.53 -15.12
C ALA A 195 3.55 2.17 -14.51
N LEU A 196 3.32 0.86 -14.40
CA LEU A 196 2.22 0.26 -13.65
C LEU A 196 2.79 -0.55 -12.49
N ARG A 197 2.19 -0.43 -11.31
CA ARG A 197 2.37 -1.40 -10.23
C ARG A 197 1.07 -2.08 -9.89
N PHE A 198 0.98 -3.38 -10.09
CA PHE A 198 -0.17 -4.17 -9.66
C PHE A 198 0.00 -4.60 -8.21
N LEU A 199 -1.06 -4.40 -7.43
CA LEU A 199 -1.14 -4.79 -6.02
C LEU A 199 -1.76 -6.18 -5.93
N CYS A 200 -0.97 -7.20 -5.57
CA CYS A 200 -1.42 -8.57 -5.43
C CYS A 200 -1.33 -9.02 -3.96
N PRO A 201 -2.42 -8.87 -3.17
CA PRO A 201 -2.43 -9.33 -1.79
C PRO A 201 -2.08 -10.81 -1.69
N ARG A 202 -1.26 -11.17 -0.71
CA ARG A 202 -1.13 -12.58 -0.33
C ARG A 202 -2.45 -12.97 0.31
N ARG A 203 -3.15 -13.95 -0.26
CA ARG A 203 -4.31 -14.55 0.43
C ARG A 203 -3.84 -14.90 1.84
N PRO A 204 -4.57 -14.52 2.90
CA PRO A 204 -4.21 -14.98 4.24
C PRO A 204 -4.14 -16.49 4.14
N GLY A 205 -2.95 -17.05 4.36
CA GLY A 205 -2.80 -18.49 4.39
C GLY A 205 -3.87 -19.01 5.33
N THR A 206 -4.68 -19.96 4.85
CA THR A 206 -5.42 -20.87 5.72
C THR A 206 -4.38 -21.31 6.75
N LYS A 207 -4.49 -20.78 7.98
CA LYS A 207 -3.72 -21.33 9.10
C LYS A 207 -4.16 -22.77 9.14
N THR A 208 -3.31 -23.67 8.66
CA THR A 208 -3.46 -25.09 8.90
C THR A 208 -3.46 -25.22 10.41
N ALA A 209 -4.63 -25.43 10.98
CA ALA A 209 -4.75 -25.93 12.33
C ALA A 209 -4.05 -27.30 12.31
N ALA A 210 -2.91 -27.35 12.98
CA ALA A 210 -2.29 -28.57 13.45
C ALA A 210 -2.03 -28.37 14.93
#